data_AF-A0A9W2Y075-F1
#
_entry.id   AF-A0A9W2Y075-F1
#
_cell.length_a   1.000
_cell.length_b   1.000
_cell.length_c   1.000
_cell.angle_alpha   90.00
_cell.angle_beta   90.00
_cell.angle_gamma   90.00
#
_symmetry.space_group_name_H-M   'P 1'
#
loop_
_entity.id
_entity.type
_entity.pdbx_description
1 polymer ?
#
loop_
_entity_poly.entity_id
_entity_poly.type
_entity_poly.pdbx_seq_one_letter_code
_entity_poly.pdbx_strand_id
1 'polypeptide(L)'
;MLEDPTMAHCVAWVPAAAGVFRFSSRNKDQVAALWGKRKGNKRPMTYQKMSRALRNYARSGEIFKVKKKLTYQFSRDTLTLLQRKPT
;
A
#
# COMPACT_ATOMS: atom_id res chain seq x y z
N MET A 1 -0.20 -8.92 0.81
CA MET A 1 1.00 -8.06 0.70
C MET A 1 1.33 -7.51 2.07
N LEU A 2 0.45 -6.72 2.70
CA LEU A 2 0.68 -6.28 4.08
C LEU A 2 0.53 -7.44 5.10
N GLU A 3 -0.40 -8.37 4.85
CA GLU A 3 -0.57 -9.61 5.63
C GLU A 3 0.37 -10.76 5.22
N ASP A 4 1.31 -10.51 4.30
CA ASP A 4 2.23 -11.54 3.81
C ASP A 4 3.61 -11.31 4.44
N PRO A 5 4.05 -12.12 5.41
CA PRO A 5 5.33 -11.92 6.10
C PRO A 5 6.52 -11.91 5.14
N THR A 6 6.45 -12.65 4.02
CA THR A 6 7.52 -12.70 3.01
C THR A 6 7.69 -11.38 2.26
N MET A 7 6.75 -10.44 2.42
CA MET A 7 6.76 -9.12 1.79
C MET A 7 7.23 -8.00 2.72
N ALA A 8 7.50 -8.29 3.99
CA ALA A 8 7.83 -7.29 5.02
C ALA A 8 9.09 -6.48 4.68
N HIS A 9 10.04 -7.04 3.91
CA HIS A 9 11.23 -6.33 3.42
C HIS A 9 10.93 -5.25 2.37
N CYS A 10 9.72 -5.25 1.81
CA CYS A 10 9.27 -4.33 0.78
C CYS A 10 8.17 -3.39 1.25
N VAL A 11 7.19 -3.88 2.02
CA VAL A 11 6.08 -3.11 2.55
C VAL A 11 5.61 -3.72 3.86
N ALA A 12 5.42 -2.92 4.90
CA ALA A 12 5.02 -3.40 6.21
C ALA A 12 4.12 -2.40 6.94
N TRP A 13 3.35 -2.91 7.88
CA TRP A 13 2.58 -2.12 8.85
C TRP A 13 3.49 -1.35 9.81
N VAL A 14 3.20 -0.06 10.07
CA VAL A 14 3.94 0.77 11.04
C VAL A 14 3.11 1.97 11.58
N PRO A 15 2.28 1.83 12.64
CA PRO A 15 1.78 0.60 13.27
C PRO A 15 0.48 0.08 12.64
N ALA A 16 0.26 -1.24 12.70
CA ALA A 16 -0.88 -1.94 12.08
C ALA A 16 -2.25 -1.47 12.61
N ALA A 17 -2.38 -1.31 13.93
CA ALA A 17 -3.62 -0.88 14.57
C ALA A 17 -4.12 0.49 14.10
N ALA A 18 -3.20 1.37 13.69
CA ALA A 18 -3.53 2.69 13.14
C ALA A 18 -3.77 2.67 11.62
N GLY A 19 -3.68 1.50 10.98
CA GLY A 19 -3.78 1.35 9.53
C GLY A 19 -2.61 1.98 8.76
N VAL A 20 -1.50 2.30 9.43
CA VAL A 20 -0.34 2.96 8.82
C VAL A 20 0.57 1.90 8.25
N PHE A 21 1.02 2.08 7.01
CA PHE A 21 1.99 1.20 6.37
C PHE A 21 3.07 2.00 5.64
N ARG A 22 4.21 1.37 5.42
CA ARG A 22 5.39 1.99 4.82
C ARG A 22 6.04 1.08 3.80
N PHE A 23 6.46 1.66 2.68
CA PHE A 23 7.32 1.00 1.70
C PHE A 23 8.80 1.14 2.06
N SER A 24 9.58 0.09 1.82
CA SER A 24 11.05 0.12 1.89
C SER A 24 11.62 1.03 0.82
N SER A 25 12.61 1.87 1.17
CA SER A 25 13.26 2.75 0.18
C SER A 25 13.94 1.96 -0.94
N ARG A 26 14.51 0.79 -0.60
CA ARG A 26 15.25 -0.08 -1.52
C ARG A 26 14.32 -0.95 -2.37
N ASN A 27 13.25 -1.48 -1.77
CA ASN A 27 12.46 -2.56 -2.40
C ASN A 27 11.03 -2.16 -2.82
N LYS A 28 10.62 -0.90 -2.64
CA LYS A 28 9.28 -0.39 -3.04
C LYS A 28 8.88 -0.72 -4.47
N ASP A 29 9.83 -0.82 -5.40
CA ASP A 29 9.56 -1.11 -6.80
C ASP A 29 9.18 -2.59 -7.03
N GLN A 30 9.57 -3.51 -6.14
CA GLN A 30 9.09 -4.89 -6.18
C GLN A 30 7.59 -4.96 -5.89
N VAL A 31 7.10 -4.15 -4.94
CA VAL A 31 5.65 -4.07 -4.63
C VAL A 31 4.89 -3.50 -5.82
N ALA A 32 5.42 -2.46 -6.46
CA ALA A 32 4.82 -1.88 -7.66
C ALA A 32 4.75 -2.89 -8.81
N ALA A 33 5.83 -3.63 -9.07
CA ALA A 33 5.87 -4.66 -10.10
C ALA A 33 4.83 -5.78 -9.84
N LEU A 34 4.77 -6.30 -8.61
CA LEU A 34 3.80 -7.31 -8.22
C LEU A 34 2.36 -6.79 -8.32
N TRP A 35 2.11 -5.54 -7.93
CA TRP A 35 0.79 -4.91 -8.08
C TRP A 35 0.40 -4.80 -9.56
N GLY A 36 1.33 -4.38 -10.42
CA GLY A 36 1.11 -4.33 -11.87
C GLY A 36 0.80 -5.69 -12.47
N LYS A 37 1.54 -6.74 -12.08
CA LYS A 37 1.29 -8.12 -12.51
C LYS A 37 -0.11 -8.59 -12.10
N ARG A 38 -0.49 -8.39 -10.83
CA ARG A 38 -1.83 -8.76 -10.32
C ARG A 38 -2.97 -8.02 -11.01
N LYS A 39 -2.75 -6.79 -11.48
CA LYS A 39 -3.74 -5.99 -12.23
C LYS A 39 -3.74 -6.28 -13.73
N GLY A 40 -2.85 -7.15 -14.24
CA GLY A 40 -2.76 -7.44 -15.67
C GLY A 40 -2.28 -6.26 -16.51
N ASN A 41 -1.46 -5.37 -15.94
CA ASN A 41 -1.01 -4.18 -16.65
C ASN A 41 -0.11 -4.56 -17.83
N LYS A 42 -0.46 -4.10 -19.04
CA LYS A 42 0.36 -4.29 -20.26
C LYS A 42 1.73 -3.64 -20.19
N ARG A 43 1.87 -2.57 -19.38
CA ARG A 43 3.12 -1.82 -19.19
C ARG A 43 3.65 -1.98 -17.77
N PRO A 44 4.97 -1.94 -17.55
CA PRO A 44 5.56 -2.01 -16.22
C PRO A 44 4.99 -0.95 -15.26
N MET A 45 4.60 -1.44 -14.09
CA MET A 45 4.18 -0.62 -12.96
C MET A 45 5.39 -0.26 -12.12
N THR A 46 5.65 1.03 -11.96
CA THR A 46 6.74 1.56 -11.14
C THR A 46 6.20 2.15 -9.84
N TYR A 47 7.05 2.30 -8.83
CA TYR A 47 6.62 2.94 -7.59
C TYR A 47 6.10 4.37 -7.83
N GLN A 48 6.69 5.11 -8.77
CA GLN A 48 6.21 6.46 -9.10
C GLN A 48 4.75 6.46 -9.56
N LYS A 49 4.39 5.56 -10.50
CA LYS A 49 3.01 5.42 -11.01
C LYS A 49 2.06 4.93 -9.91
N MET A 50 2.47 3.92 -9.14
CA MET A 50 1.69 3.41 -8.02
C MET A 50 1.47 4.49 -6.94
N SER A 51 2.50 5.27 -6.61
CA SER A 51 2.40 6.36 -5.65
C SER A 51 1.41 7.45 -6.10
N ARG A 52 1.26 7.65 -7.41
CA ARG A 52 0.24 8.56 -7.97
C ARG A 52 -1.16 8.01 -7.72
N ALA A 53 -1.38 6.72 -7.97
CA ALA A 53 -2.65 6.07 -7.64
C ALA A 53 -2.96 6.14 -6.14
N LEU A 54 -1.97 5.88 -5.28
CA LEU A 54 -2.12 5.99 -3.81
C LEU A 54 -2.53 7.40 -3.36
N ARG A 55 -2.02 8.45 -4.00
CA ARG A 55 -2.43 9.83 -3.70
C ARG A 55 -3.85 10.14 -4.18
N ASN A 56 -4.33 9.49 -5.23
CA ASN A 56 -5.69 9.69 -5.72
C ASN A 56 -6.73 9.14 -4.73
N TYR A 57 -6.42 8.08 -3.97
CA TYR A 57 -7.29 7.55 -2.91
C TYR A 57 -7.54 8.53 -1.75
N ALA A 58 -6.76 9.61 -1.64
CA ALA A 58 -7.07 10.65 -0.66
C ALA A 58 -8.39 11.38 -0.99
N ARG A 59 -8.81 11.38 -2.26
CA ARG A 59 -10.07 12.01 -2.70
C ARG A 59 -11.29 11.18 -2.35
N SER A 60 -11.18 9.86 -2.48
CA SER A 60 -12.23 8.91 -2.15
C SER A 60 -12.20 8.49 -0.67
N GLY A 61 -11.13 8.82 0.05
CA GLY A 61 -11.06 8.72 1.50
C GLY A 61 -10.59 7.37 2.03
N GLU A 62 -10.08 6.47 1.18
CA GLU A 62 -9.62 5.14 1.62
C GLU A 62 -8.17 5.15 2.09
N ILE A 63 -7.30 5.94 1.46
CA ILE A 63 -5.87 5.99 1.77
C ILE A 63 -5.36 7.43 1.77
N PHE A 64 -4.65 7.79 2.84
CA PHE A 64 -4.04 9.11 3.03
C PHE A 64 -2.52 9.04 3.02
N LYS A 65 -1.90 10.09 2.50
CA LYS A 65 -0.44 10.28 2.59
C LYS A 65 -0.09 10.84 3.97
N VAL A 66 0.75 10.12 4.71
CA VAL A 66 1.31 10.62 5.98
C VAL A 66 2.51 11.54 5.71
N LYS A 67 2.76 12.58 6.53
CA LYS A 67 3.97 13.43 6.42
C LYS A 67 5.25 12.71 6.90
N LYS A 68 5.49 11.50 6.39
CA LYS A 68 6.66 10.65 6.59
C LYS A 68 7.01 9.95 5.28
N LYS A 69 8.31 9.74 5.05
CA LYS A 69 8.83 9.13 3.81
C LYS A 69 8.15 7.78 3.55
N LEU A 70 7.65 7.59 2.33
CA LEU A 70 7.05 6.34 1.84
C LEU A 70 5.94 5.75 2.73
N THR A 71 5.30 6.57 3.55
CA THR A 71 4.31 6.14 4.54
C THR A 71 2.93 6.62 4.15
N TYR A 72 1.95 5.73 4.28
CA TYR A 72 0.53 5.94 3.97
C TYR A 72 -0.32 5.33 5.07
N GLN A 73 -1.60 5.69 5.11
CA GLN A 73 -2.53 5.23 6.12
C GLN A 73 -3.88 4.94 5.50
N PHE A 74 -4.47 3.79 5.83
CA PHE A 74 -5.87 3.52 5.52
C PHE A 74 -6.79 4.35 6.41
N SER A 75 -7.95 4.77 5.90
CA SER A 75 -9.00 5.30 6.78
C SER A 75 -9.49 4.23 7.75
N ARG A 76 -10.09 4.67 8.86
CA ARG A 76 -10.63 3.76 9.87
C ARG A 76 -11.69 2.81 9.28
N ASP A 77 -12.55 3.34 8.43
CA ASP A 77 -13.61 2.57 7.77
C ASP A 77 -13.02 1.53 6.81
N THR A 78 -12.04 1.93 6.00
CA THR A 78 -11.34 1.02 5.09
C THR A 78 -10.60 -0.07 5.85
N LEU A 79 -9.89 0.29 6.92
CA LEU A 79 -9.16 -0.68 7.75
C LEU A 79 -10.13 -1.69 8.37
N THR A 80 -11.26 -1.22 8.90
CA THR A 80 -12.30 -2.08 9.48
C THR A 80 -12.87 -3.04 8.43
N LEU A 81 -13.15 -2.55 7.23
CA LEU A 81 -13.66 -3.39 6.13
C LEU A 81 -12.64 -4.45 5.70
N LEU A 82 -11.35 -4.10 5.63
CA LEU A 82 -10.29 -5.02 5.26
C LEU A 82 -10.10 -6.13 6.31
N GLN A 83 -10.26 -5.80 7.60
CA GLN A 83 -10.15 -6.76 8.71
C GLN A 83 -11.38 -7.67 8.85
N ARG A 84 -12.54 -7.26 8.32
CA ARG A 84 -13.79 -8.03 8.38
C ARG A 84 -13.93 -9.11 7.33
N LYS A 85 -13.12 -9.11 6.26
CA LYS A 85 -13.23 -10.15 5.23
C LYS A 85 -12.85 -11.50 5.85
N PRO A 86 -13.77 -12.50 5.88
CA PRO A 86 -13.40 -13.84 6.27
C PRO A 86 -12.44 -14.38 5.21
N THR A 87 -11.45 -15.14 5.70
CA THR A 87 -10.39 -15.77 4.90
C THR A 87 -10.95 -16.78 3.91
#